data_AF-A0A7C8PUV4-F1
#
_entry.id   AF-A0A7C8PUV4-F1
#
_cell.length_a   1.000
_cell.length_b   1.000
_cell.length_c   1.000
_cell.angle_alpha   90.00
_cell.angle_beta   90.00
_cell.angle_gamma   90.00
#
_symmetry.space_group_name_H-M   'P 1'
#
loop_
_entity.id
_entity.type
_entity.pdbx_description
1 polymer ?
#
loop_
_entity_poly.entity_id
_entity_poly.type
_entity_poly.pdbx_seq_one_letter_code
_entity_poly.pdbx_strand_id
1 'polypeptide(L)'
;MPGFDDTYKDSITILIQVVTWLDELCQAKKELSGIIHLHRISDNRVSGSGVYALKLLESIMGEAGTKNIMLVANRWRGGEEEEEEATAYKELKEDEDFWAPLICNGAKTDRYGFYTSKSLESEASAKEKAREAARRIIAEVLKNNVEITQFERETVEDHKPYGETAICSTVRSHLFGWENAVEKKVKSADETADKYKETDPERSARFREKANEARREKERIRRQWALLAKFLNGLGYLLGALAGKFGSKLMRDGVLCTFEVLAQYAEGNSLDIESHPGLDT
;
A
#
# COMPACT_ATOMS: atom_id res chain seq x y z
N MET A 1 11.83 -2.96 -6.26
CA MET A 1 10.49 -2.33 -6.35
C MET A 1 10.65 -0.84 -6.55
N PRO A 2 9.79 -0.19 -7.35
CA PRO A 2 9.71 1.28 -7.37
C PRO A 2 9.35 1.83 -5.98
N GLY A 3 9.79 3.05 -5.69
CA GLY A 3 9.46 3.72 -4.43
C GLY A 3 7.99 4.11 -4.39
N PHE A 4 7.35 3.98 -3.23
CA PHE A 4 5.99 4.44 -2.97
C PHE A 4 5.84 5.99 -2.94
N ASP A 5 6.94 6.71 -3.15
CA ASP A 5 7.06 8.14 -2.83
C ASP A 5 6.87 9.08 -4.03
N ASP A 6 6.66 8.56 -5.23
CA ASP A 6 6.38 9.39 -6.42
C ASP A 6 4.88 9.53 -6.67
N THR A 7 4.22 10.36 -5.85
CA THR A 7 2.83 10.79 -6.04
C THR A 7 1.81 9.64 -5.96
N TYR A 8 0.60 9.91 -5.48
CA TYR A 8 -0.53 8.95 -5.52
C TYR A 8 -0.93 8.42 -6.92
N LYS A 9 -0.18 8.78 -7.97
CA LYS A 9 -0.38 8.35 -9.36
C LYS A 9 -0.09 6.87 -9.56
N ASP A 10 0.73 6.26 -8.71
CA ASP A 10 1.26 4.91 -8.95
C ASP A 10 0.83 3.85 -7.92
N SER A 11 0.01 4.17 -6.92
CA SER A 11 -0.31 3.22 -5.83
C SER A 11 -0.92 1.90 -6.29
N ILE A 12 -1.85 1.91 -7.27
CA ILE A 12 -2.40 0.66 -7.85
C ILE A 12 -1.42 0.00 -8.80
N THR A 13 -0.63 0.77 -9.55
CA THR A 13 0.40 0.20 -10.43
C THR A 13 1.45 -0.56 -9.61
N ILE A 14 1.90 0.01 -8.49
CA ILE A 14 2.82 -0.61 -7.55
C ILE A 14 2.20 -1.87 -6.95
N LEU A 15 0.93 -1.82 -6.55
CA LEU A 15 0.20 -3.00 -6.10
C LEU A 15 0.22 -4.11 -7.15
N ILE A 16 -0.16 -3.80 -8.39
CA ILE A 16 -0.21 -4.77 -9.49
C ILE A 16 1.16 -5.43 -9.64
N GLN A 17 2.25 -4.65 -9.58
CA GLN A 17 3.60 -5.18 -9.63
C GLN A 17 3.93 -6.08 -8.44
N VAL A 18 3.54 -5.70 -7.22
CA VAL A 18 3.77 -6.51 -6.01
C VAL A 18 3.02 -7.84 -6.10
N VAL A 19 1.72 -7.80 -6.41
CA VAL A 19 0.87 -8.99 -6.50
C VAL A 19 1.36 -9.90 -7.61
N THR A 20 1.70 -9.34 -8.78
CA THR A 20 2.26 -10.12 -9.90
C THR A 20 3.58 -10.79 -9.49
N TRP A 21 4.47 -10.05 -8.83
CA TRP A 21 5.73 -10.59 -8.35
C TRP A 21 5.56 -11.67 -7.28
N LEU A 22 4.63 -11.49 -6.34
CA LEU A 22 4.29 -12.50 -5.33
C LEU A 22 3.73 -13.77 -5.99
N ASP A 23 2.88 -13.62 -6.99
CA ASP A 23 2.33 -14.75 -7.75
C ASP A 23 3.43 -15.53 -8.49
N GLU A 24 4.36 -14.82 -9.14
CA GLU A 24 5.54 -15.43 -9.75
C GLU A 24 6.42 -16.19 -8.74
N LEU A 25 6.60 -15.65 -7.52
CA LEU A 25 7.31 -16.36 -6.45
C LEU A 25 6.59 -17.64 -6.03
N CYS A 26 5.27 -17.58 -5.85
CA CYS A 26 4.45 -18.74 -5.48
C CYS A 26 4.53 -19.83 -6.57
N GLN A 27 4.38 -19.46 -7.84
CA GLN A 27 4.49 -20.40 -8.97
C GLN A 27 5.88 -21.04 -9.06
N ALA A 28 6.93 -20.26 -8.77
CA ALA A 28 8.31 -20.75 -8.74
C ALA A 28 8.65 -21.55 -7.47
N LYS A 29 7.72 -21.69 -6.51
CA LYS A 29 7.93 -22.29 -5.19
C LYS A 29 9.13 -21.69 -4.46
N LYS A 30 9.27 -20.37 -4.58
CA LYS A 30 10.34 -19.60 -3.93
C LYS A 30 9.82 -18.99 -2.65
N GLU A 31 10.67 -19.07 -1.64
CA GLU A 31 10.38 -18.59 -0.29
C GLU A 31 10.77 -17.12 -0.11
N LEU A 32 9.94 -16.35 0.60
CA LEU A 32 10.22 -14.96 0.96
C LEU A 32 10.79 -14.87 2.39
N SER A 33 12.12 -14.71 2.50
CA SER A 33 12.79 -14.60 3.81
C SER A 33 12.49 -13.30 4.57
N GLY A 34 12.02 -12.26 3.88
CA GLY A 34 11.59 -11.02 4.52
C GLY A 34 11.57 -9.82 3.60
N ILE A 35 11.09 -8.70 4.15
CA ILE A 35 10.97 -7.42 3.44
C ILE A 35 11.72 -6.33 4.20
N ILE A 36 12.50 -5.53 3.48
CA ILE A 36 13.19 -4.36 4.04
C ILE A 36 12.42 -3.10 3.63
N HIS A 37 11.88 -2.38 4.60
CA HIS A 37 11.27 -1.07 4.41
C HIS A 37 12.29 0.03 4.73
N LEU A 38 12.52 0.94 3.80
CA LEU A 38 13.45 2.07 3.99
C LEU A 38 12.68 3.36 4.23
N HIS A 39 13.01 4.08 5.31
CA HIS A 39 12.47 5.39 5.63
C HIS A 39 13.62 6.40 5.80
N ARG A 40 13.47 7.65 5.33
CA ARG A 40 14.52 8.67 5.50
C ARG A 40 14.37 9.32 6.86
N ILE A 41 15.44 9.36 7.65
CA ILE A 41 15.39 9.96 8.99
C ILE A 41 15.14 11.48 8.95
N SER A 42 15.50 12.11 7.82
CA SER A 42 15.32 13.55 7.59
C SER A 42 13.88 13.97 7.25
N ASP A 43 12.95 13.02 7.10
CA ASP A 43 11.58 13.34 6.70
C ASP A 43 10.78 13.72 7.94
N ASN A 44 10.54 15.02 8.15
CA ASN A 44 9.87 15.57 9.33
C ASN A 44 8.38 15.18 9.45
N ARG A 45 7.83 14.44 8.48
CA ARG A 45 6.43 14.00 8.45
C ARG A 45 6.32 12.65 7.78
N VAL A 46 5.68 11.71 8.45
CA VAL A 46 5.17 10.49 7.80
C VAL A 46 4.05 10.88 6.86
N SER A 47 4.21 10.56 5.57
CA SER A 47 3.18 10.78 4.56
C SER A 47 2.09 9.70 4.64
N GLY A 48 0.85 10.04 4.25
CA GLY A 48 -0.23 9.05 4.17
C GLY A 48 0.07 7.89 3.21
N SER A 49 0.91 8.12 2.19
CA SER A 49 1.44 7.07 1.31
C SER A 49 2.42 6.15 2.02
N GLY A 50 3.26 6.67 2.93
CA GLY A 50 4.15 5.88 3.78
C GLY A 50 3.38 4.93 4.71
N VAL A 51 2.37 5.45 5.40
CA VAL A 51 1.47 4.62 6.25
C VAL A 51 0.78 3.54 5.43
N TYR A 52 0.25 3.90 4.25
CA TYR A 52 -0.38 2.94 3.35
C TYR A 52 0.58 1.84 2.89
N ALA A 53 1.83 2.19 2.55
CA ALA A 53 2.84 1.22 2.16
C ALA A 53 3.11 0.19 3.27
N LEU A 54 3.19 0.62 4.53
CA LEU A 54 3.36 -0.29 5.67
C LEU A 54 2.15 -1.21 5.87
N LYS A 55 0.93 -0.67 5.81
CA LYS A 55 -0.30 -1.49 5.87
C LYS A 55 -0.37 -2.51 4.74
N LEU A 56 0.09 -2.13 3.54
CA LEU A 56 0.17 -3.04 2.41
C LEU A 56 1.20 -4.16 2.68
N LEU A 57 2.39 -3.83 3.19
CA LEU A 57 3.41 -4.81 3.58
C LEU A 57 2.90 -5.79 4.64
N GLU A 58 2.21 -5.28 5.65
CA GLU A 58 1.58 -6.11 6.68
C GLU A 58 0.54 -7.05 6.07
N SER A 59 -0.31 -6.56 5.16
CA SER A 59 -1.32 -7.40 4.49
C SER A 59 -0.73 -8.47 3.57
N ILE A 60 0.49 -8.27 3.06
CA ILE A 60 1.23 -9.27 2.28
C ILE A 60 1.77 -10.36 3.19
N MET A 61 2.47 -9.96 4.26
CA MET A 61 3.16 -10.89 5.15
C MET A 61 2.19 -11.63 6.08
N GLY A 62 1.10 -10.98 6.48
CA GLY A 62 0.24 -11.42 7.57
C GLY A 62 0.90 -11.22 8.93
N GLU A 63 0.09 -11.32 9.99
CA GLU A 63 0.54 -11.12 11.37
C GLU A 63 1.74 -12.01 11.75
N ALA A 64 1.68 -13.30 11.39
CA ALA A 64 2.76 -14.25 11.65
C ALA A 64 4.06 -13.93 10.89
N GLY A 65 3.94 -13.29 9.71
CA GLY A 65 5.04 -12.91 8.85
C GLY A 65 5.65 -11.54 9.20
N THR A 66 5.01 -10.73 10.04
CA THR A 66 5.48 -9.37 10.38
C THR A 66 6.87 -9.37 11.03
N LYS A 67 7.23 -10.43 11.75
CA LYS A 67 8.59 -10.64 12.27
C LYS A 67 9.69 -10.70 11.20
N ASN A 68 9.32 -10.95 9.95
CA ASN A 68 10.22 -10.98 8.80
C ASN A 68 10.31 -9.62 8.09
N ILE A 69 9.70 -8.56 8.65
CA ILE A 69 9.84 -7.19 8.18
C ILE A 69 11.00 -6.52 8.94
N MET A 70 11.89 -5.85 8.19
CA MET A 70 12.99 -5.03 8.70
C MET A 70 12.75 -3.57 8.33
N LEU A 71 12.46 -2.74 9.35
CA LEU A 71 12.25 -1.31 9.25
C LEU A 71 13.59 -0.59 9.38
N VAL A 72 14.05 0.08 8.34
CA VAL A 72 15.38 0.67 8.30
C VAL A 72 15.30 2.17 8.08
N ALA A 73 15.76 2.94 9.05
CA ALA A 73 15.94 4.38 8.89
C ALA A 73 17.24 4.64 8.13
N ASN A 74 17.22 5.52 7.13
CA ASN A 74 18.38 5.86 6.31
C ASN A 74 18.65 7.36 6.23
N ARG A 75 19.72 7.74 5.51
CA ARG A 75 20.17 9.13 5.29
C ARG A 75 20.55 9.89 6.57
N TRP A 76 21.05 9.15 7.56
CA TRP A 76 21.73 9.71 8.73
C TRP A 76 22.88 10.60 8.29
N ARG A 77 22.92 11.83 8.79
CA ARG A 77 23.95 12.84 8.56
C ARG A 77 24.94 12.89 9.71
N GLY A 78 24.46 12.70 10.94
CA GLY A 78 25.25 12.80 12.18
C GLY A 78 25.84 14.19 12.43
N GLY A 79 26.68 14.30 13.46
CA GLY A 79 27.31 15.57 13.83
C GLY A 79 26.34 16.48 14.58
N GLU A 80 26.13 17.69 14.10
CA GLU A 80 25.24 18.67 14.76
C GLU A 80 23.76 18.23 14.75
N GLU A 81 23.36 17.36 13.82
CA GLU A 81 21.99 16.84 13.70
C GLU A 81 21.77 15.53 14.49
N GLU A 82 22.78 14.97 15.16
CA GLU A 82 22.71 13.62 15.76
C GLU A 82 21.62 13.47 16.84
N GLU A 83 21.42 14.49 17.67
CA GLU A 83 20.39 14.48 18.72
C GLU A 83 18.97 14.57 18.12
N GLU A 84 18.79 15.40 17.10
CA GLU A 84 17.52 15.52 16.36
C GLU A 84 17.20 14.22 15.62
N GLU A 85 18.17 13.62 14.92
CA GLU A 85 18.02 12.34 14.23
C GLU A 85 17.72 11.18 15.20
N ALA A 86 18.34 11.17 16.38
CA ALA A 86 18.05 10.20 17.42
C ALA A 86 16.62 10.34 17.95
N THR A 87 16.15 11.58 18.13
CA THR A 87 14.78 11.89 18.55
C THR A 87 13.78 11.46 17.48
N ALA A 88 13.98 11.86 16.22
CA ALA A 88 13.14 11.45 15.10
C ALA A 88 13.05 9.91 14.97
N TYR A 89 14.16 9.19 15.18
CA TYR A 89 14.14 7.73 15.11
C TYR A 89 13.35 7.09 16.25
N LYS A 90 13.37 7.70 17.43
CA LYS A 90 12.56 7.28 18.55
C LYS A 90 11.07 7.53 18.24
N GLU A 91 10.74 8.71 17.73
CA GLU A 91 9.38 9.05 17.31
C GLU A 91 8.84 8.06 16.27
N LEU A 92 9.63 7.70 15.25
CA LEU A 92 9.23 6.69 14.27
C LEU A 92 8.79 5.39 14.93
N LYS A 93 9.55 4.92 15.94
CA LYS A 93 9.28 3.67 16.65
C LYS A 93 8.08 3.73 17.59
N GLU A 94 7.74 4.91 18.08
CA GLU A 94 6.65 5.15 19.02
C GLU A 94 5.36 5.61 18.32
N ASP A 95 5.43 5.98 17.04
CA ASP A 95 4.28 6.39 16.24
C ASP A 95 3.30 5.22 16.00
N GLU A 96 2.16 5.30 16.68
CA GLU A 96 1.05 4.34 16.64
C GLU A 96 0.39 4.22 15.26
N ASP A 97 0.55 5.23 14.40
CA ASP A 97 0.03 5.22 13.02
C ASP A 97 1.10 4.73 12.02
N PHE A 98 2.34 4.47 12.45
CA PHE A 98 3.45 4.12 11.57
C PHE A 98 4.23 2.85 11.97
N TRP A 99 5.39 2.92 12.63
CA TRP A 99 6.19 1.71 12.91
C TRP A 99 5.75 0.96 14.16
N ALA A 100 5.18 1.64 15.16
CA ALA A 100 4.88 1.00 16.44
C ALA A 100 4.03 -0.28 16.29
N PRO A 101 2.95 -0.31 15.48
CA PRO A 101 2.15 -1.53 15.29
C PRO A 101 2.96 -2.70 14.73
N LEU A 102 3.81 -2.45 13.74
CA LEU A 102 4.66 -3.48 13.14
C LEU A 102 5.72 -3.99 14.12
N ILE A 103 6.30 -3.10 14.92
CA ILE A 103 7.27 -3.46 15.96
C ILE A 103 6.60 -4.32 17.04
N CYS A 104 5.38 -3.97 17.46
CA CYS A 104 4.56 -4.79 18.36
C CYS A 104 4.32 -6.19 17.78
N ASN A 105 4.12 -6.29 16.48
CA ASN A 105 3.94 -7.54 15.74
C ASN A 105 5.29 -8.24 15.37
N GLY A 106 6.40 -7.80 15.98
CA GLY A 106 7.70 -8.47 15.90
C GLY A 106 8.63 -7.98 14.80
N ALA A 107 8.26 -6.94 14.03
CA ALA A 107 9.15 -6.36 13.04
C ALA A 107 10.43 -5.83 13.68
N LYS A 108 11.56 -6.05 13.00
CA LYS A 108 12.88 -5.60 13.46
C LYS A 108 13.16 -4.20 12.95
N THR A 109 14.02 -3.46 13.68
CA THR A 109 14.44 -2.11 13.26
C THR A 109 15.94 -2.02 13.12
N ASP A 110 16.42 -1.26 12.13
CA ASP A 110 17.85 -1.01 11.94
C ASP A 110 18.11 0.40 11.38
N ARG A 111 19.39 0.77 11.31
CA ARG A 111 19.87 2.03 10.75
C ARG A 111 20.80 1.75 9.58
N TYR A 112 20.55 2.43 8.47
CA TYR A 112 21.38 2.44 7.26
C TYR A 112 21.89 3.86 6.99
N GLY A 113 23.04 4.18 7.57
CA GLY A 113 23.61 5.53 7.52
C GLY A 113 24.88 5.63 6.69
N PHE A 114 25.04 6.79 6.05
CA PHE A 114 26.31 7.26 5.50
C PHE A 114 26.86 8.27 6.51
N TYR A 115 27.80 7.87 7.38
CA TYR A 115 28.40 8.81 8.33
C TYR A 115 29.14 9.90 7.56
N THR A 116 28.53 11.08 7.43
CA THR A 116 29.13 12.22 6.71
C THR A 116 29.23 13.42 7.63
N SER A 117 29.42 13.20 8.93
CA SER A 117 29.51 14.28 9.89
C SER A 117 30.94 14.80 10.00
N LYS A 118 31.41 15.66 9.08
CA LYS A 118 32.68 16.43 9.20
C LYS A 118 33.93 15.61 9.64
N SER A 119 33.88 14.29 9.51
CA SER A 119 34.94 13.39 9.90
C SER A 119 35.92 13.40 8.74
N LEU A 120 37.21 13.43 9.05
CA LEU A 120 38.32 13.37 8.09
C LEU A 120 38.36 12.04 7.28
N GLU A 121 37.24 11.31 7.23
CA GLU A 121 37.08 10.05 6.52
C GLU A 121 36.95 10.28 5.02
N SER A 122 37.73 9.50 4.26
CA SER A 122 37.63 9.47 2.81
C SER A 122 36.27 8.91 2.38
N GLU A 123 35.81 9.33 1.20
CA GLU A 123 34.61 8.79 0.55
C GLU A 123 34.65 7.25 0.45
N ALA A 124 35.85 6.66 0.30
CA ALA A 124 36.05 5.22 0.27
C ALA A 124 35.72 4.53 1.61
N SER A 125 36.13 5.12 2.74
CA SER A 125 35.80 4.61 4.09
C SER A 125 34.29 4.64 4.32
N ALA A 126 33.63 5.75 3.97
CA ALA A 126 32.20 5.89 4.14
C ALA A 126 31.40 4.88 3.28
N LYS A 127 31.83 4.65 2.03
CA LYS A 127 31.23 3.62 1.16
C LYS A 127 31.39 2.21 1.73
N GLU A 128 32.54 1.88 2.34
CA GLU A 128 32.72 0.54 2.92
C GLU A 128 31.86 0.34 4.16
N LYS A 129 31.78 1.33 5.06
CA LYS A 129 30.85 1.28 6.21
C LYS A 129 29.40 1.10 5.77
N ALA A 130 28.98 1.81 4.72
CA ALA A 130 27.64 1.64 4.16
C ALA A 130 27.42 0.22 3.61
N ARG A 131 28.42 -0.38 2.96
CA ARG A 131 28.34 -1.78 2.50
C ARG A 131 28.28 -2.76 3.65
N GLU A 132 29.08 -2.57 4.69
CA GLU A 132 29.04 -3.38 5.91
C GLU A 132 27.66 -3.30 6.57
N ALA A 133 27.08 -2.10 6.68
CA ALA A 133 25.73 -1.91 7.21
C ALA A 133 24.69 -2.64 6.35
N ALA A 134 24.76 -2.51 5.01
CA ALA A 134 23.85 -3.24 4.11
C ALA A 134 23.98 -4.76 4.26
N ARG A 135 25.22 -5.28 4.28
CA ARG A 135 25.47 -6.72 4.46
C ARG A 135 24.93 -7.21 5.79
N ARG A 136 25.12 -6.46 6.87
CA ARG A 136 24.60 -6.77 8.20
C ARG A 136 23.07 -6.83 8.20
N ILE A 137 22.40 -5.81 7.66
CA ILE A 137 20.93 -5.77 7.55
C ILE A 137 20.40 -6.98 6.76
N ILE A 138 20.99 -7.24 5.58
CA ILE A 138 20.59 -8.37 4.74
C ILE A 138 20.83 -9.70 5.47
N ALA A 139 21.98 -9.86 6.13
CA ALA A 139 22.28 -11.07 6.91
C ALA A 139 21.28 -11.30 8.04
N GLU A 140 20.82 -10.24 8.72
CA GLU A 140 19.78 -10.35 9.75
C GLU A 140 18.41 -10.75 9.19
N VAL A 141 18.09 -10.34 7.97
CA VAL A 141 16.85 -10.76 7.28
C VAL A 141 16.96 -12.21 6.81
N LEU A 142 18.12 -12.63 6.30
CA LEU A 142 18.32 -14.01 5.83
C LEU A 142 18.34 -15.05 6.97
N LYS A 143 18.52 -14.63 8.22
CA LYS A 143 18.39 -15.51 9.40
C LYS A 143 16.94 -15.82 9.77
N ASN A 144 15.97 -15.14 9.16
CA ASN A 144 14.56 -15.38 9.44
C ASN A 144 14.16 -16.79 9.02
N ASN A 145 13.32 -17.42 9.82
CA ASN A 145 12.56 -18.56 9.36
C ASN A 145 11.54 -18.04 8.34
N VAL A 146 11.58 -18.62 7.13
CA VAL A 146 10.62 -18.29 6.09
C VAL A 146 9.22 -18.65 6.60
N GLU A 147 8.32 -17.69 6.49
CA GLU A 147 6.90 -17.88 6.75
C GLU A 147 6.15 -17.82 5.42
N ILE A 148 5.13 -18.67 5.29
CA ILE A 148 4.18 -18.56 4.18
C ILE A 148 3.47 -17.21 4.29
N THR A 149 3.57 -16.41 3.24
CA THR A 149 2.95 -15.09 3.21
C THR A 149 1.43 -15.22 3.30
N GLN A 150 0.74 -14.21 3.85
CA GLN A 150 -0.73 -14.18 3.88
C GLN A 150 -1.30 -14.32 2.47
N PHE A 151 -0.66 -13.68 1.49
CA PHE A 151 -1.08 -13.78 0.10
C PHE A 151 -0.98 -15.20 -0.46
N GLU A 152 0.14 -15.89 -0.23
CA GLU A 152 0.33 -17.27 -0.66
C GLU A 152 -0.67 -18.20 0.02
N ARG A 153 -0.89 -18.05 1.34
CA ARG A 153 -1.92 -18.78 2.07
C ARG A 153 -3.30 -18.57 1.46
N GLU A 154 -3.69 -17.31 1.24
CA GLU A 154 -5.01 -16.98 0.71
C GLU A 154 -5.23 -17.50 -0.71
N THR A 155 -4.23 -17.38 -1.59
CA THR A 155 -4.39 -17.69 -3.01
C THR A 155 -4.09 -19.14 -3.36
N VAL A 156 -3.12 -19.76 -2.68
CA VAL A 156 -2.66 -21.12 -2.96
C VAL A 156 -3.33 -22.15 -2.04
N GLU A 157 -3.39 -21.90 -0.73
CA GLU A 157 -3.97 -22.84 0.23
C GLU A 157 -5.49 -22.70 0.33
N ASP A 158 -5.99 -21.47 0.55
CA ASP A 158 -7.42 -21.19 0.74
C ASP A 158 -8.19 -21.03 -0.60
N HIS A 159 -7.48 -20.95 -1.72
CA HIS A 159 -8.05 -20.70 -3.06
C HIS A 159 -8.97 -19.47 -3.14
N LYS A 160 -8.72 -18.45 -2.32
CA LYS A 160 -9.49 -17.20 -2.32
C LYS A 160 -9.26 -16.45 -3.63
N PRO A 161 -10.33 -15.90 -4.23
CA PRO A 161 -10.19 -14.97 -5.35
C PRO A 161 -9.31 -13.77 -4.96
N TYR A 162 -8.47 -13.27 -5.89
CA TYR A 162 -7.60 -12.12 -5.60
C TYR A 162 -8.35 -10.92 -5.03
N GLY A 163 -9.56 -10.64 -5.50
CA GLY A 163 -10.39 -9.52 -5.01
C GLY A 163 -10.79 -9.63 -3.53
N GLU A 164 -10.71 -10.83 -2.95
CA GLU A 164 -11.03 -11.12 -1.55
C GLU A 164 -9.80 -11.19 -0.65
N THR A 165 -8.58 -11.12 -1.22
CA THR A 165 -7.33 -11.13 -0.45
C THR A 165 -7.23 -9.94 0.51
N ALA A 166 -6.47 -10.11 1.58
CA ALA A 166 -6.14 -9.04 2.54
C ALA A 166 -5.51 -7.84 1.81
N ILE A 167 -4.62 -8.09 0.86
CA ILE A 167 -3.99 -7.07 0.02
C ILE A 167 -5.04 -6.22 -0.71
N CYS A 168 -5.97 -6.86 -1.43
CA CYS A 168 -6.99 -6.13 -2.19
C CYS A 168 -7.95 -5.37 -1.27
N SER A 169 -8.25 -5.90 -0.09
CA SER A 169 -9.06 -5.23 0.92
C SER A 169 -8.38 -3.99 1.50
N THR A 170 -7.07 -4.05 1.76
CA THR A 170 -6.26 -2.89 2.18
C THR A 170 -6.28 -1.78 1.12
N VAL A 171 -6.12 -2.15 -0.15
CA VAL A 171 -6.13 -1.22 -1.28
C VAL A 171 -7.49 -0.55 -1.43
N ARG A 172 -8.58 -1.32 -1.41
CA ARG A 172 -9.95 -0.79 -1.49
C ARG A 172 -10.20 0.21 -0.37
N SER A 173 -9.85 -0.15 0.87
CA SER A 173 -9.99 0.73 2.03
C SER A 173 -9.23 2.04 1.85
N HIS A 174 -8.01 2.00 1.30
CA HIS A 174 -7.24 3.21 1.03
C HIS A 174 -7.88 4.09 -0.05
N LEU A 175 -8.32 3.49 -1.18
CA LEU A 175 -9.00 4.24 -2.24
C LEU A 175 -10.32 4.87 -1.76
N PHE A 176 -11.12 4.14 -0.97
CA PHE A 176 -12.34 4.68 -0.37
C PHE A 176 -12.05 5.83 0.59
N GLY A 177 -11.04 5.69 1.46
CA GLY A 177 -10.61 6.75 2.36
C GLY A 177 -10.18 8.01 1.61
N TRP A 178 -9.40 7.83 0.54
CA TRP A 178 -8.94 8.94 -0.30
C TRP A 178 -10.09 9.61 -1.06
N GLU A 179 -11.02 8.84 -1.63
CA GLU A 179 -12.21 9.37 -2.30
C GLU A 179 -13.07 10.20 -1.35
N ASN A 180 -13.34 9.68 -0.15
CA ASN A 180 -14.10 10.38 0.87
C ASN A 180 -13.43 11.69 1.31
N ALA A 181 -12.10 11.70 1.45
CA ALA A 181 -11.35 12.90 1.79
C ALA A 181 -11.43 13.97 0.69
N VAL A 182 -11.29 13.57 -0.57
CA VAL A 182 -11.41 14.48 -1.71
C VAL A 182 -12.83 14.99 -1.87
N GLU A 183 -13.85 14.14 -1.66
CA GLU A 183 -15.24 14.56 -1.74
C GLU A 183 -15.60 15.62 -0.68
N LYS A 184 -15.10 15.47 0.55
CA LYS A 184 -15.24 16.49 1.59
C LYS A 184 -14.59 17.82 1.18
N LYS A 185 -13.40 17.78 0.55
CA LYS A 185 -12.73 18.99 0.02
C LYS A 185 -13.54 19.67 -1.07
N VAL A 186 -14.11 18.90 -2.01
CA VAL A 186 -14.98 19.45 -3.06
C VAL A 186 -16.20 20.15 -2.44
N LYS A 187 -16.94 19.45 -1.57
CA LYS A 187 -18.16 20.00 -0.93
C LYS A 187 -17.89 21.28 -0.16
N SER A 188 -16.90 21.25 0.74
CA SER A 188 -16.53 22.44 1.55
C SER A 188 -16.05 23.62 0.70
N ALA A 189 -15.32 23.36 -0.38
CA ALA A 189 -14.87 24.42 -1.30
C ALA A 189 -16.05 25.02 -2.11
N ASP A 190 -16.96 24.18 -2.62
CA ASP A 190 -18.16 24.62 -3.32
C ASP A 190 -19.08 25.46 -2.42
N GLU A 191 -19.37 24.96 -1.20
CA GLU A 191 -20.18 25.69 -0.21
C GLU A 191 -19.58 27.07 0.13
N THR A 192 -18.26 27.12 0.29
CA THR A 192 -17.57 28.40 0.55
C THR A 192 -17.62 29.32 -0.68
N ALA A 193 -17.48 28.77 -1.88
CA ALA A 193 -17.60 29.55 -3.11
C ALA A 193 -19.00 30.16 -3.28
N ASP A 194 -20.05 29.39 -2.98
CA ASP A 194 -21.42 29.86 -3.07
C ASP A 194 -21.74 30.92 -2.02
N LYS A 195 -21.25 30.76 -0.78
CA LYS A 195 -21.39 31.74 0.30
C LYS A 195 -20.87 33.14 -0.07
N TYR A 196 -19.75 33.20 -0.81
CA TYR A 196 -19.12 34.46 -1.21
C TYR A 196 -19.50 34.92 -2.62
N LYS A 197 -20.40 34.22 -3.31
CA LYS A 197 -20.74 34.47 -4.72
C LYS A 197 -21.15 35.91 -5.03
N GLU A 198 -21.92 36.52 -4.13
CA GLU A 198 -22.45 37.88 -4.29
C GLU A 198 -21.64 38.93 -3.51
N THR A 199 -21.10 38.54 -2.35
CA THR A 199 -20.43 39.46 -1.41
C THR A 199 -18.95 39.68 -1.74
N ASP A 200 -18.28 38.70 -2.34
CA ASP A 200 -16.86 38.75 -2.71
C ASP A 200 -16.58 37.81 -3.89
N PRO A 201 -16.82 38.28 -5.14
CA PRO A 201 -16.68 37.45 -6.33
C PRO A 201 -15.26 36.90 -6.55
N GLU A 202 -14.22 37.65 -6.16
CA GLU A 202 -12.83 37.20 -6.27
C GLU A 202 -12.55 36.04 -5.31
N ARG A 203 -13.01 36.15 -4.06
CA ARG A 203 -12.90 35.05 -3.10
C ARG A 203 -13.71 33.83 -3.54
N SER A 204 -14.94 34.03 -4.04
CA SER A 204 -15.74 32.96 -4.63
C SER A 204 -14.97 32.23 -5.73
N ALA A 205 -14.35 32.98 -6.67
CA ALA A 205 -13.58 32.40 -7.75
C ALA A 205 -12.41 31.54 -7.26
N ARG A 206 -11.65 31.99 -6.24
CA ARG A 206 -10.55 31.19 -5.64
C ARG A 206 -11.03 29.87 -5.05
N PHE A 207 -12.20 29.85 -4.41
CA PHE A 207 -12.75 28.61 -3.85
C PHE A 207 -13.30 27.69 -4.94
N ARG A 208 -13.87 28.23 -6.03
CA ARG A 208 -14.23 27.41 -7.20
C ARG A 208 -13.01 26.78 -7.86
N GLU A 209 -11.90 27.50 -7.93
CA GLU A 209 -10.65 26.95 -8.44
C GLU A 209 -10.18 25.77 -7.57
N LYS A 210 -10.17 25.92 -6.24
CA LYS A 210 -9.86 24.81 -5.32
C LYS A 210 -10.82 23.62 -5.47
N ALA A 211 -12.12 23.87 -5.65
CA ALA A 211 -13.10 22.82 -5.91
C ALA A 211 -12.79 22.08 -7.22
N ASN A 212 -12.42 22.81 -8.27
CA ASN A 212 -12.03 22.25 -9.56
C ASN A 212 -10.71 21.45 -9.47
N GLU A 213 -9.73 21.90 -8.69
CA GLU A 213 -8.52 21.13 -8.40
C GLU A 213 -8.85 19.81 -7.69
N ALA A 214 -9.68 19.85 -6.66
CA ALA A 214 -10.14 18.66 -5.95
C ALA A 214 -10.96 17.71 -6.86
N ARG A 215 -11.77 18.24 -7.79
CA ARG A 215 -12.47 17.41 -8.79
C ARG A 215 -11.50 16.72 -9.74
N ARG A 216 -10.43 17.39 -10.20
CA ARG A 216 -9.36 16.75 -10.99
C ARG A 216 -8.65 15.67 -10.20
N GLU A 217 -8.47 15.85 -8.89
CA GLU A 217 -7.96 14.79 -8.01
C GLU A 217 -8.93 13.61 -7.93
N LYS A 218 -10.24 13.85 -7.80
CA LYS A 218 -11.28 12.79 -7.81
C LYS A 218 -11.27 11.97 -9.11
N GLU A 219 -11.06 12.62 -10.26
CA GLU A 219 -10.89 11.91 -11.53
C GLU A 219 -9.68 10.96 -11.54
N ARG A 220 -8.58 11.32 -10.84
CA ARG A 220 -7.43 10.42 -10.71
C ARG A 220 -7.76 9.20 -9.87
N ILE A 221 -8.49 9.38 -8.77
CA ILE A 221 -8.95 8.27 -7.92
C ILE A 221 -9.83 7.32 -8.71
N ARG A 222 -10.76 7.85 -9.52
CA ARG A 222 -11.60 7.04 -10.43
C ARG A 222 -10.77 6.22 -11.43
N ARG A 223 -9.67 6.77 -11.96
CA ARG A 223 -8.76 6.00 -12.83
C ARG A 223 -8.09 4.85 -12.07
N GLN A 224 -7.68 5.07 -10.82
CA GLN A 224 -7.10 4.02 -9.97
C GLN A 224 -8.11 2.90 -9.70
N TRP A 225 -9.37 3.23 -9.39
CA TRP A 225 -10.47 2.27 -9.27
C TRP A 225 -10.66 1.45 -10.56
N ALA A 226 -10.67 2.11 -11.72
CA ALA A 226 -10.80 1.43 -13.01
C ALA A 226 -9.63 0.50 -13.31
N LEU A 227 -8.40 0.86 -12.92
CA LEU A 227 -7.23 -0.01 -13.06
C LEU A 227 -7.33 -1.23 -12.15
N LEU A 228 -7.75 -1.05 -10.90
CA LEU A 228 -7.96 -2.15 -9.96
C LEU A 228 -9.03 -3.11 -10.47
N ALA A 229 -10.18 -2.59 -10.93
CA ALA A 229 -11.25 -3.40 -11.50
C ALA A 229 -10.78 -4.20 -12.72
N LYS A 230 -10.03 -3.58 -13.64
CA LYS A 230 -9.43 -4.27 -14.80
C LYS A 230 -8.46 -5.36 -14.38
N PHE A 231 -7.62 -5.11 -13.38
CA PHE A 231 -6.68 -6.09 -12.85
C PHE A 231 -7.39 -7.31 -12.27
N LEU A 232 -8.38 -7.09 -11.40
CA LEU A 232 -9.16 -8.16 -10.77
C LEU A 232 -9.95 -8.97 -11.82
N ASN A 233 -10.56 -8.30 -12.79
CA ASN A 233 -11.28 -8.95 -13.89
C ASN A 233 -10.32 -9.73 -14.81
N GLY A 234 -9.17 -9.16 -15.15
CA GLY A 234 -8.16 -9.79 -16.02
C GLY A 234 -7.58 -11.08 -15.42
N LEU A 235 -7.37 -11.09 -14.10
CA LEU A 235 -6.97 -12.31 -13.37
C LEU A 235 -8.07 -13.37 -13.38
N GLY A 236 -9.34 -12.97 -13.29
CA GLY A 236 -10.48 -13.89 -13.46
C GLY A 236 -10.47 -14.61 -14.82
N TYR A 237 -10.14 -13.91 -15.91
CA TYR A 237 -9.99 -14.51 -17.24
C TYR A 237 -8.79 -15.45 -17.33
N LEU A 238 -7.65 -15.09 -16.74
CA LEU A 238 -6.44 -15.92 -16.75
C LEU A 238 -6.65 -17.24 -15.97
N LEU A 239 -7.32 -17.15 -14.82
CA LEU A 239 -7.70 -18.31 -14.02
C LEU A 239 -8.79 -19.16 -14.69
N GLY A 240 -9.77 -18.54 -15.37
CA GLY A 240 -10.74 -19.28 -16.19
C GLY A 240 -10.07 -20.06 -17.33
N ALA A 241 -9.05 -19.48 -17.97
CA ALA A 241 -8.26 -20.15 -19.00
C ALA A 241 -7.34 -21.25 -18.44
N LEU A 242 -6.80 -21.08 -17.22
CA LEU A 242 -6.01 -22.09 -16.52
C LEU A 242 -6.88 -23.25 -15.98
N ALA A 243 -8.07 -22.95 -15.44
CA ALA A 243 -9.08 -23.94 -15.04
C ALA A 243 -9.60 -24.75 -16.24
N GLY A 244 -9.76 -24.09 -17.41
CA GLY A 244 -10.05 -24.76 -18.67
C GLY A 244 -8.93 -25.68 -19.17
N LYS A 245 -7.67 -25.43 -18.79
CA LYS A 245 -6.51 -26.29 -19.11
C LYS A 245 -6.23 -27.39 -18.08
N PHE A 246 -6.61 -27.21 -16.81
CA PHE A 246 -6.24 -28.13 -15.71
C PHE A 246 -7.41 -28.85 -15.00
N GLY A 247 -8.62 -28.75 -15.52
CA GLY A 247 -9.62 -29.81 -15.33
C GLY A 247 -10.81 -29.40 -14.48
N SER A 248 -11.98 -29.50 -15.11
CA SER A 248 -13.32 -30.00 -14.71
C SER A 248 -13.69 -30.32 -13.25
N LYS A 249 -12.98 -29.84 -12.23
CA LYS A 249 -13.26 -30.06 -10.80
C LYS A 249 -13.62 -28.78 -10.04
N LEU A 250 -13.25 -27.62 -10.56
CA LEU A 250 -13.58 -26.30 -9.99
C LEU A 250 -15.03 -25.85 -10.24
N MET A 251 -15.76 -26.54 -11.12
CA MET A 251 -17.09 -26.13 -11.60
C MET A 251 -18.27 -26.55 -10.70
N ARG A 252 -18.02 -27.20 -9.55
CA ARG A 252 -19.11 -27.71 -8.70
C ARG A 252 -19.59 -26.79 -7.58
N ASP A 253 -18.78 -25.83 -7.12
CA ASP A 253 -19.09 -25.08 -5.90
C ASP A 253 -19.13 -23.54 -6.12
N GLY A 254 -20.14 -23.06 -6.85
CA GLY A 254 -20.75 -21.74 -6.56
C GLY A 254 -20.03 -20.44 -6.98
N VAL A 255 -19.13 -20.44 -7.97
CA VAL A 255 -18.34 -19.23 -8.36
C VAL A 255 -19.11 -18.14 -9.13
N LEU A 256 -20.44 -18.23 -9.27
CA LEU A 256 -21.20 -17.29 -10.12
C LEU A 256 -21.71 -16.01 -9.42
N CYS A 257 -21.79 -15.95 -8.09
CA CYS A 257 -22.50 -14.84 -7.42
C CYS A 257 -21.74 -13.50 -7.34
N THR A 258 -20.43 -13.44 -7.63
CA THR A 258 -19.65 -12.20 -7.49
C THR A 258 -19.56 -11.36 -8.77
N PHE A 259 -19.93 -11.91 -9.93
CA PHE A 259 -19.84 -11.21 -11.21
C PHE A 259 -20.98 -10.20 -11.45
N GLU A 260 -22.21 -10.47 -11.00
CA GLU A 260 -23.34 -9.57 -11.22
C GLU A 260 -23.29 -8.32 -10.32
N VAL A 261 -22.85 -8.48 -9.07
CA VAL A 261 -22.78 -7.35 -8.11
C VAL A 261 -21.69 -6.35 -8.50
N LEU A 262 -20.56 -6.81 -9.03
CA LEU A 262 -19.46 -5.92 -9.46
C LEU A 262 -19.73 -5.28 -10.83
N ALA A 263 -20.51 -5.93 -11.71
CA ALA A 263 -20.95 -5.35 -12.98
C ALA A 263 -21.94 -4.19 -12.76
N GLN A 264 -22.91 -4.35 -11.85
CA GLN A 264 -23.91 -3.31 -11.57
C GLN A 264 -23.28 -2.06 -10.92
N TYR A 265 -22.22 -2.21 -10.12
CA TYR A 265 -21.50 -1.07 -9.54
C TYR A 265 -20.65 -0.30 -10.56
N ALA A 266 -20.18 -0.97 -11.62
CA ALA A 266 -19.41 -0.34 -12.70
C ALA A 266 -20.29 0.49 -13.66
N GLU A 267 -21.59 0.22 -13.72
CA GLU A 267 -22.55 0.91 -14.59
C GLU A 267 -23.32 2.05 -13.91
N GLY A 268 -23.13 2.27 -12.60
CA GLY A 268 -23.66 3.45 -11.90
C GLY A 268 -25.16 3.40 -11.56
N ASN A 269 -25.77 2.21 -11.51
CA ASN A 269 -27.16 2.04 -11.08
C ASN A 269 -27.25 1.86 -9.55
N SER A 270 -28.32 2.41 -8.93
CA SER A 270 -28.62 2.21 -7.51
C SER A 270 -29.20 0.82 -7.24
N LEU A 271 -28.66 0.12 -6.24
CA LEU A 271 -29.12 -1.20 -5.78
C LEU A 271 -30.56 -1.13 -5.23
N ASP A 272 -31.45 -1.98 -5.76
CA ASP A 272 -32.75 -2.27 -5.16
C ASP A 272 -32.69 -3.69 -4.57
N ILE A 273 -32.56 -3.76 -3.23
CA ILE A 273 -32.19 -4.98 -2.50
C ILE A 273 -33.37 -5.96 -2.32
N GLU A 274 -34.59 -5.60 -2.73
CA GLU A 274 -35.79 -6.38 -2.39
C GLU A 274 -36.23 -7.45 -3.43
N SER A 275 -35.45 -7.75 -4.48
CA SER A 275 -35.98 -8.56 -5.60
C SER A 275 -35.44 -9.99 -5.79
N HIS A 276 -34.63 -10.56 -4.88
CA HIS A 276 -34.18 -11.96 -5.03
C HIS A 276 -34.38 -12.83 -3.77
N PRO A 277 -35.25 -13.86 -3.84
CA PRO A 277 -35.48 -14.80 -2.73
C PRO A 277 -34.42 -15.89 -2.77
N GLY A 278 -33.49 -15.87 -1.82
CA GLY A 278 -32.45 -16.90 -1.73
C GLY A 278 -31.40 -16.72 -0.64
N LEU A 279 -31.64 -15.82 0.32
CA LEU A 279 -30.81 -15.66 1.52
C LEU A 279 -31.65 -16.05 2.73
N ASP A 280 -31.84 -17.35 2.92
CA ASP A 280 -32.10 -17.92 4.22
C ASP A 280 -31.58 -19.36 4.22
N THR A 281 -30.40 -19.50 4.85
CA THR A 281 -29.80 -20.60 5.64
C THR A 281 -28.31 -20.75 5.36
#